data_AF-A0A420ZBQ5-F1
#
_entry.id   AF-A0A420ZBQ5-F1
#
_cell.length_a   1.000
_cell.length_b   1.000
_cell.length_c   1.000
_cell.angle_alpha   90.00
_cell.angle_beta   90.00
_cell.angle_gamma   90.00
#
_symmetry.space_group_name_H-M   'P 1'
#
loop_
_entity.id
_entity.type
_entity.pdbx_description
1 polymer ?
#
loop_
_entity_poly.entity_id
_entity_poly.type
_entity_poly.pdbx_seq_one_letter_code
_entity_poly.pdbx_strand_id
1 'polypeptide(L)'
;MHGVRRILIERQTESLGLPLETVFILAETTNQEYEQRMGNVLSGYKERNVNAVAFGDVFPFRGYIISFCNWIFLTRCVYYTWE
;
A
#
# COMPACT_ATOMS: atom_id res chain seq x y z
N MET A 1 6.41 -5.01 -7.54
CA MET A 1 6.31 -5.84 -6.30
C MET A 1 7.60 -6.61 -6.10
N HIS A 2 8.19 -6.56 -4.90
CA HIS A 2 9.59 -6.91 -4.62
C HIS A 2 9.94 -8.42 -4.59
N GLY A 3 9.24 -9.26 -5.37
CA GLY A 3 9.54 -10.70 -5.49
C GLY A 3 9.24 -11.55 -4.26
N VAL A 4 8.58 -10.98 -3.24
CA VAL A 4 8.14 -11.74 -2.06
C VAL A 4 6.98 -12.66 -2.44
N ARG A 5 7.07 -13.94 -2.06
CA ARG A 5 6.01 -14.92 -2.32
C ARG A 5 4.78 -14.58 -1.50
N ARG A 6 3.61 -14.51 -2.14
CA ARG A 6 2.31 -14.23 -1.51
C ARG A 6 2.05 -15.09 -0.26
N ILE A 7 2.33 -16.38 -0.33
CA ILE A 7 2.13 -17.32 0.79
C ILE A 7 2.90 -16.91 2.07
N LEU A 8 4.02 -16.19 1.94
CA LEU A 8 4.76 -15.68 3.09
C LEU A 8 4.03 -14.50 3.74
N ILE A 9 3.46 -13.60 2.95
CA ILE A 9 2.65 -12.47 3.44
C ILE A 9 1.39 -12.99 4.14
N GLU A 10 0.70 -13.97 3.53
CA GLU A 10 -0.49 -14.59 4.12
C GLU A 10 -0.18 -15.22 5.49
N ARG A 11 0.91 -15.99 5.59
CA ARG A 11 1.36 -16.57 6.86
C ARG A 11 1.76 -15.53 7.91
N GLN A 12 2.39 -14.43 7.48
CA GLN A 12 2.72 -13.33 8.39
C GLN A 12 1.44 -12.69 8.94
N THR A 13 0.45 -12.42 8.08
CA THR A 13 -0.83 -11.84 8.52
C THR A 13 -1.60 -12.77 9.46
N GLU A 14 -1.59 -14.08 9.18
CA GLU A 14 -2.17 -15.10 10.04
C GLU A 14 -1.48 -15.13 11.41
N SER A 15 -0.14 -15.11 11.45
CA SER A 15 0.63 -15.11 12.69
C SER A 15 0.41 -13.86 13.57
N LEU A 16 0.08 -12.72 12.93
CA LEU A 16 -0.18 -11.45 13.61
C LEU A 16 -1.67 -11.26 13.96
N GLY A 17 -2.56 -12.10 13.44
CA GLY A 17 -4.01 -11.94 13.59
C GLY A 17 -4.54 -10.65 12.94
N LEU A 18 -3.86 -10.13 11.90
CA LEU A 18 -4.24 -8.90 11.21
C LEU A 18 -4.93 -9.21 9.87
N PRO A 19 -5.92 -8.40 9.45
CA PRO A 19 -6.58 -8.58 8.16
C PRO A 19 -5.62 -8.27 7.00
N LEU A 20 -5.74 -9.03 5.90
CA LEU A 20 -4.98 -8.84 4.66
C LEU A 20 -5.94 -8.48 3.52
N GLU A 21 -5.72 -7.33 2.89
CA GLU A 21 -6.39 -6.92 1.64
C GLU A 21 -5.40 -7.06 0.48
N THR A 22 -5.78 -7.79 -0.58
CA THR A 22 -4.89 -8.10 -1.70
C THR A 22 -5.32 -7.40 -2.98
N VAL A 23 -4.43 -6.59 -3.54
CA VAL A 23 -4.63 -5.94 -4.84
C VAL A 23 -3.81 -6.66 -5.91
N PHE A 24 -4.49 -7.24 -6.89
CA PHE A 24 -3.83 -7.92 -8.01
C PHE A 24 -3.48 -6.91 -9.12
N ILE A 25 -2.21 -6.94 -9.53
CA ILE A 25 -1.61 -6.12 -10.58
C ILE A 25 -1.01 -7.10 -11.59
N LEU A 26 -1.43 -7.00 -12.85
CA LEU A 26 -0.93 -7.86 -13.93
C LEU A 26 0.46 -7.40 -14.38
N ALA A 27 1.21 -8.25 -15.07
CA ALA A 27 2.58 -7.93 -15.48
C ALA A 27 2.64 -6.75 -16.45
N GLU A 28 1.63 -6.63 -17.29
CA GLU A 28 1.42 -5.60 -18.31
C GLU A 28 0.71 -4.35 -17.77
N THR A 29 0.46 -4.27 -16.47
CA THR A 29 -0.24 -3.13 -15.86
C THR A 29 0.62 -1.87 -15.93
N THR A 30 0.05 -0.83 -16.52
CA THR A 30 0.65 0.51 -16.55
C THR A 30 0.64 1.14 -15.14
N ASN A 31 1.49 2.14 -14.93
CA ASN A 31 1.51 2.85 -13.64
C ASN A 31 0.17 3.50 -13.31
N GLN A 32 -0.55 4.02 -14.31
CA GLN A 32 -1.87 4.63 -14.12
C GLN A 32 -2.92 3.60 -13.66
N GLU A 33 -2.91 2.40 -14.25
CA GLU A 33 -3.81 1.33 -13.84
C GLU A 33 -3.46 0.80 -12.43
N TYR A 34 -2.16 0.75 -12.09
CA TYR A 34 -1.71 0.46 -10.74
C TYR A 34 -2.28 1.48 -9.73
N GLU A 35 -2.11 2.76 -10.02
CA GLU A 35 -2.61 3.87 -9.18
C GLU A 35 -4.12 3.79 -9.01
N GLN A 36 -4.86 3.53 -10.08
CA GLN A 36 -6.31 3.40 -10.04
C GLN A 36 -6.75 2.22 -9.17
N ARG A 37 -6.13 1.05 -9.34
CA ARG A 37 -6.46 -0.16 -8.56
C ARG A 37 -6.18 0.04 -7.07
N MET A 38 -5.00 0.57 -6.74
CA MET A 38 -4.62 0.87 -5.36
C MET A 38 -5.52 1.97 -4.76
N GLY A 39 -5.80 3.02 -5.53
CA GLY A 39 -6.62 4.15 -5.10
C GLY A 39 -8.06 3.74 -4.77
N ASN A 40 -8.65 2.84 -5.57
CA ASN A 40 -9.99 2.31 -5.31
C ASN A 40 -10.06 1.57 -3.97
N VAL A 41 -9.07 0.71 -3.67
CA VAL A 41 -9.03 -0.01 -2.40
C VAL A 41 -8.85 0.93 -1.22
N LEU A 42 -7.90 1.86 -1.30
CA LEU A 42 -7.60 2.80 -0.23
C LEU A 42 -8.76 3.79 0.02
N SER A 43 -9.51 4.15 -1.02
CA SER A 43 -10.71 4.99 -0.88
C SER A 43 -11.78 4.30 -0.02
N GLY A 44 -11.98 2.99 -0.17
CA GLY A 44 -12.88 2.22 0.69
C GLY A 44 -12.42 2.16 2.17
N TYR A 45 -11.11 2.28 2.45
CA TYR A 45 -10.61 2.44 3.81
C TYR A 45 -10.83 3.86 4.35
N LYS A 46 -10.69 4.88 3.50
CA LYS A 46 -10.99 6.26 3.85
C LYS A 46 -12.46 6.44 4.25
N GLU A 47 -13.39 5.83 3.51
CA GLU A 47 -14.82 5.79 3.87
C GLU A 47 -15.07 5.12 5.23
N ARG A 48 -14.17 4.22 5.66
CA ARG A 48 -14.17 3.58 6.98
C ARG A 48 -13.40 4.40 8.04
N ASN A 49 -13.13 5.68 7.80
CA ASN A 49 -12.40 6.60 8.67
C ASN A 49 -10.92 6.27 8.90
N VAL A 50 -10.30 5.48 8.03
CA VAL A 50 -8.84 5.32 8.04
C VAL A 50 -8.20 6.58 7.43
N ASN A 51 -7.37 7.27 8.23
CA ASN A 51 -6.77 8.56 7.85
C ASN A 51 -5.25 8.50 7.65
N ALA A 52 -4.61 7.39 8.03
CA ALA A 52 -3.17 7.22 7.96
C ALA A 52 -2.81 5.87 7.35
N VAL A 53 -1.67 5.83 6.68
CA VAL A 53 -1.09 4.61 6.12
C VAL A 53 0.41 4.60 6.41
N ALA A 54 0.92 3.42 6.75
CA ALA A 54 2.34 3.18 6.92
C ALA A 54 2.88 2.52 5.65
N PHE A 55 4.02 3.01 5.14
CA PHE A 55 4.73 2.39 4.03
C PHE A 55 6.12 1.91 4.48
N GLY A 56 6.49 0.72 4.02
CA GLY A 56 7.88 0.26 4.11
C GLY A 56 8.76 1.11 3.21
N ASP A 57 9.83 1.67 3.77
CA ASP A 57 10.68 2.63 3.07
C ASP A 57 11.42 1.99 1.89
N VAL A 58 11.39 2.68 0.76
CA VAL A 58 12.28 2.47 -0.38
C VAL A 58 12.67 3.87 -0.84
N PHE A 59 13.81 4.37 -0.34
CA PHE A 59 14.27 5.76 -0.45
C PHE A 59 14.01 6.46 -1.81
N PRO A 60 14.22 5.82 -2.99
CA PRO A 60 13.95 6.42 -4.29
C PRO A 60 12.48 6.73 -4.60
N PHE A 61 11.52 6.10 -3.91
CA PHE A 61 10.08 6.19 -4.22
C PHE A 61 9.29 7.04 -3.21
N ARG A 62 9.96 7.64 -2.22
CA ARG A 62 9.30 8.42 -1.16
C ARG A 62 8.44 9.55 -1.72
N GLY A 63 8.95 10.34 -2.66
CA GLY A 63 8.21 11.45 -3.26
C GLY A 63 6.94 11.00 -3.99
N TYR A 64 7.04 9.87 -4.70
CA TYR A 64 5.93 9.24 -5.38
C TYR A 64 4.84 8.76 -4.40
N ILE A 65 5.24 8.07 -3.32
CA ILE A 65 4.31 7.59 -2.29
C ILE A 65 3.57 8.76 -1.64
N ILE A 66 4.27 9.86 -1.29
CA ILE A 66 3.63 11.07 -0.72
C ILE A 66 2.61 11.65 -1.71
N SER A 67 3.00 11.79 -2.98
CA SER A 67 2.10 12.34 -4.00
C SER A 67 0.85 11.47 -4.17
N PHE A 68 1.02 10.14 -4.19
CA PHE A 68 -0.06 9.18 -4.26
C PHE A 68 -0.97 9.24 -3.02
N CYS A 69 -0.41 9.28 -1.80
CA CYS A 69 -1.14 9.44 -0.54
C CYS A 69 -2.01 10.69 -0.52
N ASN A 70 -1.45 11.82 -0.96
CA ASN A 70 -2.15 13.10 -1.02
C ASN A 70 -3.30 13.05 -2.03
N TRP A 71 -3.08 12.40 -3.18
CA TRP A 71 -4.11 12.21 -4.21
C TRP A 71 -5.31 11.41 -3.70
N ILE A 72 -5.07 10.40 -2.86
CA ILE A 72 -6.13 9.60 -2.21
C ILE A 72 -6.60 10.18 -0.87
N PHE A 73 -6.17 11.39 -0.51
CA PHE A 73 -6.54 12.12 0.71
C PHE A 73 -6.29 11.35 2.02
N LEU A 74 -5.27 10.49 2.07
CA LEU A 74 -4.76 9.98 3.35
C LEU A 74 -3.92 11.09 3.98
N THR A 75 -4.32 11.55 5.17
CA THR A 75 -3.76 12.74 5.80
C THR A 75 -2.37 12.52 6.38
N ARG A 76 -1.93 11.26 6.50
CA ARG A 76 -0.61 10.94 7.05
C ARG A 76 0.00 9.69 6.43
N CYS A 77 1.18 9.85 5.82
CA CYS A 77 2.04 8.74 5.40
C CYS A 77 3.23 8.64 6.34
N VAL A 78 3.29 7.52 7.08
CA VAL A 78 4.32 7.23 8.07
C VAL A 78 5.36 6.30 7.44
N TYR A 79 6.62 6.66 7.58
CA TYR A 79 7.75 5.86 7.11
C TYR A 79 8.44 5.25 8.33
N TYR A 80 8.76 3.97 8.26
CA TYR A 80 9.61 3.30 9.23
C TYR A 80 10.97 3.06 8.59
N THR A 81 11.98 3.82 9.02
CA THR A 81 13.39 3.51 8.79
C THR A 81 13.85 2.56 9.89
N TRP A 82 14.55 1.49 9.54
CA TRP A 82 15.36 0.78 10.52
C TRP A 82 16.57 1.68 10.80
N GLU A 83 16.63 2.27 12.00
CA GLU A 83 17.87 2.86 12.51
C GLU A 83 18.89 1.77 12.83
#